data_AF-E4WUY2-F1
#
_entry.id   AF-E4WUY2-F1
#
_cell.length_a   1.000
_cell.length_b   1.000
_cell.length_c   1.000
_cell.angle_alpha   90.00
_cell.angle_beta   90.00
_cell.angle_gamma   90.00
#
_symmetry.space_group_name_H-M   'P 1'
#
loop_
_entity.id
_entity.type
_entity.pdbx_description
1 polymer ?
#
loop_
_entity_poly.entity_id
_entity_poly.type
_entity_poly.pdbx_seq_one_letter_code
_entity_poly.pdbx_strand_id
1 'polypeptide(L)'
;MKITAVLIAAASAGNAEKRLNKISGHMYTLLDLMENNTTASENRVIRAKSWVGKLLQQAGEINATLCDSIDAVPESDDILVFDQESYCKLTSQVQTALRSYVRTFGCQETYPKKNFENTFAKRSNRVKNIFSRAGDC
;
A
#
# COMPACT_ATOMS: atom_id res chain seq x y z
N MET A 1 22.67 27.29 -6.64
CA MET A 1 21.30 26.74 -6.57
C MET A 1 21.35 25.45 -5.74
N LYS A 2 21.00 25.49 -4.45
CA LYS A 2 21.02 24.30 -3.55
C LYS A 2 19.81 24.23 -2.59
N ILE A 3 18.82 25.11 -2.75
CA ILE A 3 17.71 25.27 -1.80
C ILE A 3 16.45 24.51 -2.27
N THR A 4 16.36 24.17 -3.56
CA THR A 4 15.17 23.50 -4.15
C THR A 4 15.07 22.01 -3.81
N ALA A 5 16.18 21.26 -3.77
CA ALA A 5 16.13 19.81 -3.52
C ALA A 5 15.65 19.46 -2.09
N VAL A 6 16.03 20.26 -1.08
CA VAL A 6 15.67 19.99 0.32
C VAL A 6 14.18 20.20 0.58
N LEU A 7 13.57 21.21 -0.04
CA LEU A 7 12.13 21.48 0.11
C LEU A 7 11.27 20.44 -0.61
N ILE A 8 11.72 19.95 -1.77
CA ILE A 8 11.02 18.91 -2.54
C ILE A 8 11.08 17.56 -1.80
N ALA A 9 12.25 17.19 -1.26
CA ALA A 9 12.43 15.96 -0.48
C ALA A 9 11.59 15.92 0.81
N ALA A 10 11.43 17.06 1.50
CA ALA A 10 10.58 17.14 2.69
C ALA A 10 9.08 17.07 2.33
N ALA A 11 8.67 17.70 1.22
CA ALA A 11 7.30 17.64 0.72
C ALA A 11 6.91 16.24 0.21
N SER A 12 7.83 15.54 -0.46
CA SER A 12 7.61 14.17 -0.95
C SER A 12 7.41 13.19 0.20
N ALA A 13 8.24 13.27 1.24
CA ALA A 13 8.13 12.41 2.42
C ALA A 13 6.85 12.66 3.24
N GLY A 14 6.48 13.93 3.44
CA GLY A 14 5.21 14.27 4.11
C GLY A 14 3.98 13.80 3.34
N ASN A 15 4.04 13.73 2.01
CA ASN A 15 2.97 13.17 1.17
C ASN A 15 2.96 11.63 1.23
N ALA A 16 4.13 11.00 1.18
CA ALA A 16 4.29 9.55 1.27
C ALA A 16 3.66 9.00 2.57
N GLU A 17 4.01 9.58 3.72
CA GLU A 17 3.47 9.15 5.01
C GLU A 17 1.94 9.27 5.06
N LYS A 18 1.39 10.42 4.64
CA LYS A 18 -0.07 10.62 4.58
C LYS A 18 -0.75 9.61 3.68
N ARG A 19 -0.19 9.33 2.51
CA ARG A 19 -0.74 8.37 1.55
C ARG A 19 -0.70 6.94 2.11
N LEU A 20 0.41 6.54 2.72
CA LEU A 20 0.54 5.22 3.33
C LEU A 20 -0.40 5.04 4.53
N ASN A 21 -0.59 6.08 5.34
CA ASN A 21 -1.54 6.06 6.46
C ASN A 21 -2.98 5.88 5.97
N LYS A 22 -3.40 6.58 4.90
CA LYS A 22 -4.72 6.39 4.29
C LYS A 22 -4.92 4.96 3.78
N ILE A 23 -3.93 4.42 3.06
CA ILE A 23 -3.95 3.03 2.56
C ILE A 23 -4.01 2.03 3.72
N SER A 24 -3.23 2.26 4.78
CA SER A 24 -3.22 1.43 5.99
C SER A 24 -4.59 1.39 6.65
N GLY A 25 -5.26 2.55 6.77
CA GLY A 25 -6.62 2.64 7.28
C GLY A 25 -7.59 1.72 6.53
N HIS A 26 -7.59 1.76 5.20
CA HIS A 26 -8.45 0.87 4.39
C HIS A 26 -8.05 -0.60 4.47
N MET A 27 -6.77 -0.90 4.68
CA MET A 27 -6.33 -2.29 4.92
C MET A 27 -6.83 -2.81 6.26
N TYR A 28 -6.90 -1.97 7.29
CA TYR A 28 -7.54 -2.33 8.57
C TYR A 28 -9.05 -2.47 8.43
N THR A 29 -9.72 -1.62 7.65
CA THR A 29 -11.13 -1.81 7.28
C THR A 29 -11.35 -3.16 6.58
N LEU A 30 -10.47 -3.57 5.67
CA LEU A 30 -10.55 -4.89 5.04
C LEU A 30 -10.40 -6.04 6.03
N LEU A 31 -9.53 -5.90 7.03
CA LEU A 31 -9.37 -6.90 8.09
C LEU A 31 -10.64 -6.99 8.94
N ASP A 32 -11.24 -5.85 9.29
CA ASP A 32 -12.48 -5.80 10.05
C ASP A 32 -13.66 -6.42 9.26
N LEU A 33 -13.83 -6.05 8.00
CA LEU A 33 -14.83 -6.65 7.12
C LEU A 33 -14.57 -8.14 6.89
N MET A 34 -13.32 -8.57 6.79
CA MET A 34 -12.99 -9.99 6.70
C MET A 34 -13.44 -10.74 7.96
N GLU A 35 -13.25 -10.15 9.14
CA GLU A 35 -13.61 -10.75 10.42
C GLU A 35 -15.14 -10.77 10.66
N ASN A 36 -15.84 -9.71 10.27
CA ASN A 36 -17.25 -9.50 10.63
C ASN A 36 -18.24 -9.82 9.48
N ASN A 37 -17.80 -9.77 8.22
CA ASN A 37 -18.67 -9.81 7.05
C ASN A 37 -18.34 -10.94 6.08
N THR A 38 -17.45 -11.87 6.46
CA THR A 38 -17.11 -13.05 5.64
C THR A 38 -17.20 -14.35 6.42
N THR A 39 -17.04 -15.48 5.72
CA THR A 39 -17.00 -16.83 6.32
C THR A 39 -15.57 -17.25 6.72
N ALA A 40 -14.63 -16.31 6.77
CA ALA A 40 -13.25 -16.61 7.12
C ALA A 40 -13.11 -17.11 8.56
N SER A 41 -12.38 -18.23 8.73
CA SER A 41 -12.03 -18.70 10.07
C SER A 41 -11.04 -17.77 10.78
N GLU A 42 -11.04 -17.78 12.11
CA GLU A 42 -10.12 -17.00 12.95
C GLU A 42 -8.64 -17.16 12.52
N ASN A 43 -8.23 -18.40 12.21
CA ASN A 43 -6.89 -18.69 11.70
C ASN A 43 -6.58 -17.98 10.37
N ARG A 44 -7.57 -17.81 9.48
CA ARG A 44 -7.41 -17.03 8.24
C ARG A 44 -7.29 -15.54 8.56
N VAL A 45 -8.07 -15.02 9.49
CA VAL A 45 -8.01 -13.62 9.94
C VAL A 45 -6.64 -13.30 10.56
N ILE A 46 -6.14 -14.14 11.47
CA ILE A 46 -4.80 -14.00 12.07
C ILE A 46 -3.72 -13.99 10.99
N ARG A 47 -3.82 -14.90 10.02
CA ARG A 47 -2.90 -14.96 8.88
C ARG A 47 -2.98 -13.68 8.03
N ALA A 48 -4.18 -13.16 7.79
CA ALA A 48 -4.36 -11.90 7.06
C ALA A 48 -3.70 -10.73 7.81
N LYS A 49 -3.98 -10.58 9.11
CA LYS A 49 -3.36 -9.56 10.00
C LYS A 49 -1.84 -9.60 9.92
N SER A 50 -1.24 -10.80 9.98
CA SER A 50 0.22 -10.98 9.87
C SER A 50 0.77 -10.55 8.50
N TRP A 51 0.10 -10.92 7.40
CA TRP A 51 0.57 -10.55 6.06
C TRP A 51 0.36 -9.07 5.74
N VAL A 52 -0.73 -8.47 6.23
CA VAL A 52 -0.98 -7.03 6.18
C VAL A 52 0.13 -6.27 6.90
N GLY A 53 0.43 -6.64 8.15
CA GLY A 53 1.49 -5.99 8.93
C GLY A 53 2.84 -6.04 8.20
N LYS A 54 3.22 -7.21 7.65
CA LYS A 54 4.45 -7.37 6.86
C LYS A 54 4.49 -6.50 5.61
N LEU A 55 3.35 -6.33 4.94
CA LEU A 55 3.26 -5.54 3.71
C LEU A 55 3.35 -4.04 3.99
N LEU A 56 2.64 -3.56 5.01
CA LEU A 56 2.68 -2.16 5.42
C LEU A 56 4.04 -1.77 6.00
N GLN A 57 4.63 -2.64 6.82
CA GLN A 57 6.01 -2.45 7.31
C GLN A 57 6.97 -2.30 6.13
N GLN A 58 6.89 -3.20 5.14
CA GLN A 58 7.77 -3.13 3.98
C GLN A 58 7.53 -1.86 3.15
N ALA A 59 6.29 -1.38 3.02
CA ALA A 59 6.01 -0.10 2.36
C ALA A 59 6.61 1.09 3.12
N GLY A 60 6.60 1.05 4.46
CA GLY A 60 7.19 2.07 5.32
C GLY A 60 8.73 2.09 5.32
N GLU A 61 9.39 1.04 4.84
CA GLU A 61 10.85 1.01 4.66
C GLU A 61 11.33 1.86 3.46
N ILE A 62 10.41 2.33 2.60
CA ILE A 62 10.75 3.16 1.44
C ILE A 62 11.14 4.55 1.92
N ASN A 63 12.39 4.94 1.67
CA ASN A 63 12.85 6.27 2.01
C ASN A 63 12.43 7.30 0.94
N ALA A 64 11.20 7.78 1.04
CA ALA A 64 10.60 8.72 0.08
C ALA A 64 11.34 10.07 -0.03
N THR A 65 12.21 10.45 0.92
CA THR A 65 13.00 11.69 0.83
C THR A 65 14.11 11.60 -0.22
N LEU A 66 14.53 10.39 -0.58
CA LEU A 66 15.65 10.16 -1.50
C LEU A 66 15.21 10.06 -2.96
N CYS A 67 13.91 10.03 -3.21
CA CYS A 67 13.39 10.02 -4.57
C CYS A 67 13.10 11.45 -5.01
N ASP A 68 13.87 11.93 -5.97
CA ASP A 68 13.47 13.12 -6.73
C ASP A 68 12.18 12.76 -7.47
N SER A 69 11.07 13.39 -7.08
CA SER A 69 9.73 13.14 -7.64
C SER A 69 9.57 13.63 -9.08
N ILE A 70 10.67 13.72 -9.84
CA ILE A 70 10.74 14.26 -11.20
C ILE A 70 9.84 13.45 -12.16
N ASP A 71 9.60 12.17 -11.85
CA ASP A 71 8.74 11.27 -12.62
C ASP A 71 7.44 10.85 -11.91
N ALA A 72 7.00 11.61 -10.89
CA ALA A 72 5.72 11.34 -10.23
C ALA A 72 4.56 11.63 -11.22
N VAL A 73 4.16 10.60 -11.98
CA VAL A 73 2.96 10.65 -12.81
C VAL A 73 1.77 10.96 -11.89
N PRO A 74 0.99 12.02 -12.12
CA PRO A 74 -0.17 12.32 -11.30
C PRO A 74 -1.10 11.10 -11.30
N GLU A 75 -1.38 10.57 -10.10
CA GLU A 75 -2.33 9.45 -9.94
C GLU A 75 -3.70 9.89 -10.46
N SER A 76 -4.41 9.02 -11.20
CA SER A 76 -5.80 9.31 -11.57
C SER A 76 -6.68 9.34 -10.32
N ASP A 77 -7.67 10.24 -10.29
CA ASP A 77 -8.58 10.44 -9.15
C ASP A 77 -9.30 9.15 -8.73
N ASP A 78 -9.49 8.21 -9.67
CA ASP A 78 -10.10 6.90 -9.42
C ASP A 78 -9.29 6.01 -8.46
N ILE A 79 -7.96 6.23 -8.34
CA ILE A 79 -7.08 5.50 -7.40
C ILE A 79 -7.16 6.10 -5.98
N LEU A 80 -7.84 7.24 -5.81
CA LEU A 80 -8.00 7.95 -4.54
C LEU A 80 -9.30 7.61 -3.81
N VAL A 81 -10.27 7.02 -4.51
CA VAL A 81 -11.60 6.69 -3.99
C VAL A 81 -11.63 5.23 -3.53
N PHE A 82 -11.87 5.02 -2.24
CA PHE A 82 -12.02 3.70 -1.64
C PHE A 82 -13.50 3.44 -1.36
N ASP A 83 -14.06 2.44 -2.02
CA ASP A 83 -15.42 1.99 -1.83
C ASP A 83 -15.45 0.99 -0.68
N GLN A 84 -15.91 1.44 0.49
CA GLN A 84 -15.94 0.62 1.71
C GLN A 84 -17.19 -0.25 1.80
N GLU A 85 -18.20 -0.02 0.95
CA GLU A 85 -19.46 -0.76 0.95
C GLU A 85 -19.30 -2.13 0.29
N SER A 86 -18.39 -2.22 -0.68
CA SER A 86 -18.07 -3.48 -1.36
C SER A 86 -16.68 -4.00 -0.99
N TYR A 87 -16.64 -5.05 -0.17
CA TYR A 87 -15.41 -5.75 0.24
C TYR A 87 -14.47 -6.12 -0.93
N CYS A 88 -15.02 -6.66 -2.02
CA CYS A 88 -14.21 -7.11 -3.17
C CYS A 88 -13.62 -5.94 -3.98
N LYS A 89 -14.41 -4.87 -4.14
CA LYS A 89 -13.94 -3.62 -4.74
C LYS A 89 -12.86 -2.97 -3.87
N LEU A 90 -13.07 -2.88 -2.55
CA LEU A 90 -12.08 -2.38 -1.61
C LEU A 90 -10.77 -3.18 -1.68
N THR A 91 -10.86 -4.51 -1.74
CA THR A 91 -9.69 -5.40 -1.88
C THR A 91 -8.85 -5.05 -3.10
N SER A 92 -9.50 -4.82 -4.25
CA SER A 92 -8.82 -4.48 -5.50
C SER A 92 -8.25 -3.05 -5.50
N GLN A 93 -8.98 -2.10 -4.92
CA GLN A 93 -8.56 -0.71 -4.80
C GLN A 93 -7.34 -0.55 -3.87
N VAL A 94 -7.38 -1.16 -2.68
CA VAL A 94 -6.27 -1.12 -1.72
C VAL A 94 -5.00 -1.75 -2.32
N GLN A 95 -5.13 -2.86 -3.05
CA GLN A 95 -4.00 -3.48 -3.73
C GLN A 95 -3.40 -2.56 -4.80
N THR A 96 -4.24 -1.89 -5.58
CA THR A 96 -3.82 -0.97 -6.64
C THR A 96 -3.13 0.25 -6.04
N ALA A 97 -3.72 0.84 -4.99
CA ALA A 97 -3.16 1.96 -4.26
C ALA A 97 -1.79 1.64 -3.64
N LEU A 98 -1.60 0.45 -3.05
CA LEU A 98 -0.30 0.03 -2.52
C LEU A 98 0.78 -0.07 -3.60
N ARG A 99 0.44 -0.63 -4.77
CA ARG A 99 1.40 -0.70 -5.88
C ARG A 99 1.70 0.70 -6.43
N SER A 100 0.71 1.57 -6.44
CA SER A 100 0.89 2.96 -6.85
C SER A 100 1.78 3.74 -5.90
N TYR A 101 1.61 3.54 -4.59
CA TYR A 101 2.49 4.09 -3.57
C TYR A 101 3.96 3.71 -3.81
N VAL A 102 4.26 2.42 -4.02
CA VAL A 102 5.64 1.97 -4.26
C VAL A 102 6.24 2.53 -5.55
N ARG A 103 5.43 2.72 -6.60
CA ARG A 103 5.88 3.33 -7.86
C ARG A 103 6.11 4.83 -7.75
N THR A 104 5.29 5.52 -6.97
CA THR A 104 5.30 6.98 -6.85
C THR A 104 6.39 7.46 -5.90
N PHE A 105 6.58 6.74 -4.79
CA PHE A 105 7.51 7.14 -3.73
C PHE A 105 8.77 6.28 -3.67
N GLY A 106 8.86 5.24 -4.50
CA GLY A 106 10.00 4.35 -4.56
C GLY A 106 10.82 4.53 -5.84
N CYS A 107 12.13 4.62 -5.70
CA CYS A 107 13.14 4.41 -6.75
C CYS A 107 14.29 3.54 -6.23
N GLN A 108 15.21 3.12 -7.11
CA GLN A 108 16.28 2.17 -6.74
C GLN A 108 17.06 2.57 -5.49
N GLU A 109 17.32 3.87 -5.30
CA GLU A 109 18.07 4.44 -4.18
C GLU A 109 17.28 4.45 -2.86
N THR A 110 15.95 4.37 -2.94
CA THR A 110 15.05 4.37 -1.77
C THR A 110 14.78 2.98 -1.23
N TYR A 111 15.09 1.94 -2.02
CA TYR A 111 14.74 0.57 -1.68
C TYR A 111 15.76 -0.03 -0.70
N PRO A 112 15.31 -0.66 0.39
CA PRO A 112 16.22 -1.22 1.40
C PRO A 112 17.03 -2.42 0.87
N LYS A 113 16.66 -3.00 -0.28
CA LYS A 113 17.33 -4.17 -0.86
C LYS A 113 17.12 -4.30 -2.37
N LYS A 114 18.04 -5.00 -3.02
CA LYS A 114 17.88 -5.47 -4.40
C LYS A 114 16.60 -6.31 -4.53
N ASN A 115 15.84 -6.14 -5.61
CA ASN A 115 14.57 -6.81 -5.89
C ASN A 115 13.41 -6.49 -4.92
N PHE A 116 13.45 -5.32 -4.27
CA PHE A 116 12.38 -4.88 -3.38
C PHE A 116 11.02 -4.88 -4.08
N GLU A 117 10.89 -4.24 -5.25
CA GLU A 117 9.63 -4.14 -6.00
C GLU A 117 9.03 -5.52 -6.30
N ASN A 118 9.85 -6.45 -6.82
CA ASN A 118 9.43 -7.82 -7.12
C ASN A 118 8.94 -8.56 -5.86
N THR A 119 9.64 -8.37 -4.74
CA THR A 119 9.25 -8.97 -3.47
C THR A 119 7.94 -8.36 -2.95
N PHE A 120 7.82 -7.04 -3.04
CA PHE A 120 6.63 -6.30 -2.64
C PHE A 120 5.41 -6.70 -3.48
N ALA A 121 5.55 -6.77 -4.81
CA ALA A 121 4.50 -7.20 -5.72
C ALA A 121 4.00 -8.62 -5.42
N LYS A 122 4.91 -9.56 -5.12
CA LYS A 122 4.56 -10.93 -4.70
C LYS A 122 3.77 -10.95 -3.39
N ARG A 123 4.19 -10.16 -2.39
CA ARG A 123 3.50 -10.07 -1.09
C ARG A 123 2.14 -9.36 -1.19
N SER A 124 2.07 -8.28 -1.98
CA SER A 124 0.83 -7.58 -2.32
C SER A 124 -0.18 -8.52 -2.99
N ASN A 125 0.25 -9.33 -3.97
CA ASN A 125 -0.62 -10.34 -4.58
C ASN A 125 -1.06 -11.42 -3.58
N ARG A 126 -0.19 -11.82 -2.66
CA ARG A 126 -0.56 -12.77 -1.62
C ARG A 126 -1.64 -12.22 -0.69
N VAL A 127 -1.51 -10.96 -0.27
CA VAL A 127 -2.52 -10.28 0.56
C VAL A 127 -3.85 -10.18 -0.19
N LYS A 128 -3.82 -9.73 -1.46
CA LYS A 128 -5.00 -9.74 -2.34
C LYS A 128 -5.68 -11.10 -2.34
N ASN A 129 -4.92 -12.16 -2.63
CA ASN A 129 -5.48 -13.51 -2.71
C ASN A 129 -6.07 -14.03 -1.38
N ILE A 130 -5.56 -13.57 -0.23
CA ILE A 130 -6.13 -13.91 1.07
C ILE A 130 -7.51 -13.27 1.21
N PHE A 131 -7.62 -11.97 0.93
CA PHE A 131 -8.88 -11.25 1.05
C PHE A 131 -9.91 -11.69 0.00
N SER A 132 -9.50 -11.80 -1.27
CA SER A 132 -10.29 -12.37 -2.37
C SER A 132 -10.97 -13.68 -1.97
N ARG A 133 -10.19 -14.66 -1.48
CA ARG A 133 -10.71 -15.96 -1.03
C ARG A 133 -11.60 -15.92 0.21
N ALA A 134 -11.57 -14.84 0.97
CA ALA A 134 -12.46 -14.68 2.13
C ALA A 134 -13.81 -14.10 1.72
N GLY A 135 -13.85 -13.19 0.74
CA GLY A 135 -15.08 -12.59 0.23
C GLY A 135 -15.62 -13.21 -1.06
N ASP A 136 -15.09 -14.36 -1.48
CA ASP A 136 -15.40 -15.04 -2.75
C ASP A 136 -15.32 -14.13 -3.99
N CYS A 137 -14.21 -13.40 -4.05
CA CYS A 137 -13.65 -12.71 -5.21
C CYS A 137 -12.15 -13.06 -5.36
#